data_AF-T1ENY6-F1
#
_entry.id   AF-T1ENY6-F1
#
_cell.length_a   1.000
_cell.length_b   1.000
_cell.length_c   1.000
_cell.angle_alpha   90.00
_cell.angle_beta   90.00
_cell.angle_gamma   90.00
#
_symmetry.space_group_name_H-M   'P 1'
#
loop_
_entity.id
_entity.type
_entity.pdbx_description
1 polymer ?
#
loop_
_entity_poly.entity_id
_entity_poly.type
_entity_poly.pdbx_seq_one_letter_code
_entity_poly.pdbx_strand_id
1 'polypeptide(L)'
;MQTRFNCTQNRAKKMVCFVWSLSIILATPILYGQSLRAVGEDGDLFWCVKMWPSKAVERLFEIWMLVLVLSIPLSVMIFAYVGICRELWNVMAMRGTMVARRYACVIFFNTISLCVIFYVIFDYVLFHTISSY
;
A
#
# COMPACT_ATOMS: atom_id res chain seq x y z
N MET A 1 -7.77 2.75 -36.42
CA MET A 1 -7.29 3.68 -35.37
C MET A 1 -6.06 3.09 -34.73
N GLN A 2 -4.87 3.59 -35.07
CA GLN A 2 -3.62 3.11 -34.50
C GLN A 2 -3.34 3.95 -33.25
N THR A 3 -3.75 3.46 -32.09
CA THR A 3 -3.44 4.13 -30.81
C THR A 3 -1.94 4.10 -30.64
N ARG A 4 -1.28 5.23 -30.92
CA ARG A 4 0.14 5.43 -30.59
C ARG A 4 0.23 5.44 -29.06
N PHE A 5 0.33 4.27 -28.44
CA PHE A 5 0.82 4.11 -27.06
C PHE A 5 2.31 4.49 -27.03
N ASN A 6 2.64 5.72 -27.41
CA ASN A 6 3.93 6.34 -27.16
C ASN A 6 4.03 6.74 -25.67
N CYS A 7 3.43 5.97 -24.76
CA CYS A 7 3.80 5.97 -23.36
C CYS A 7 5.26 5.52 -23.32
N THR A 8 6.16 6.51 -23.26
CA THR A 8 7.62 6.38 -23.31
C THR A 8 8.10 5.04 -22.71
N GLN A 9 8.35 4.01 -23.53
CA GLN A 9 8.74 2.69 -23.02
C GLN A 9 10.00 2.75 -22.14
N ASN A 10 10.89 3.71 -22.41
CA ASN A 10 12.05 3.99 -21.58
C ASN A 10 11.68 4.53 -20.19
N ARG A 11 10.57 5.27 -20.03
CA ARG A 11 10.07 5.72 -18.71
C ARG A 11 9.46 4.55 -17.93
N ALA A 12 8.69 3.69 -18.62
CA ALA A 12 8.10 2.50 -18.00
C ALA A 12 9.20 1.54 -17.49
N LYS A 13 10.22 1.27 -18.30
CA LYS A 13 11.38 0.45 -17.88
C LYS A 13 12.10 1.05 -16.67
N LYS A 14 12.37 2.37 -16.68
CA LYS A 14 12.96 3.07 -15.52
C LYS A 14 12.10 2.96 -14.27
N MET A 15 10.78 3.11 -14.39
CA MET A 15 9.85 2.97 -13.26
C MET A 15 9.87 1.56 -12.69
N VAL A 16 9.88 0.53 -13.53
CA VAL A 16 9.96 -0.87 -13.10
C VAL A 16 11.28 -1.13 -12.36
N CYS A 17 12.42 -0.71 -12.91
CA CYS A 17 13.72 -0.84 -12.22
C CYS A 17 13.74 -0.12 -10.87
N PHE A 18 13.14 1.08 -10.79
CA PHE A 18 13.02 1.83 -9.54
C PHE A 18 12.17 1.09 -8.51
N VAL A 19 10.99 0.59 -8.91
CA VAL A 19 10.10 -0.16 -8.02
C VAL A 19 10.79 -1.41 -7.50
N TRP A 20 11.45 -2.19 -8.34
CA TRP A 20 12.19 -3.37 -7.91
C TRP A 20 13.30 -3.05 -6.91
N SER A 21 14.09 -2.00 -7.20
CA SER A 21 15.16 -1.56 -6.29
C SER A 21 14.60 -1.13 -4.94
N LEU A 22 13.51 -0.34 -4.96
CA LEU A 22 12.84 0.11 -3.76
C LEU A 22 12.26 -1.06 -2.96
N SER A 23 11.61 -2.03 -3.62
CA SER A 23 11.08 -3.23 -2.97
C SER A 23 12.16 -4.02 -2.23
N ILE A 24 13.35 -4.19 -2.82
CA ILE A 24 14.47 -4.89 -2.18
C ILE A 24 14.94 -4.12 -0.94
N ILE A 25 15.12 -2.80 -1.06
CA ILE A 25 15.54 -1.94 0.06
C ILE A 25 14.51 -2.01 1.19
N LEU A 26 13.21 -1.92 0.86
CA LEU A 26 12.15 -1.92 1.86
C LEU A 26 11.97 -3.30 2.54
N ALA A 27 12.25 -4.39 1.81
CA ALA A 27 12.17 -5.74 2.36
C ALA A 27 13.40 -6.14 3.21
N THR A 28 14.54 -5.48 3.01
CA THR A 28 15.80 -5.74 3.74
C THR A 28 15.63 -5.80 5.27
N PRO A 29 14.97 -4.84 5.95
CA PRO A 29 14.77 -4.89 7.40
C PRO A 29 13.92 -6.08 7.90
N ILE A 30 13.08 -6.67 7.05
CA ILE A 30 12.32 -7.90 7.40
C ILE A 30 13.28 -9.05 7.68
N LEU A 31 14.32 -9.19 6.85
CA LEU A 31 15.31 -10.25 6.97
C LEU A 31 16.14 -10.13 8.26
N TYR A 32 16.42 -8.91 8.71
CA TYR A 32 17.11 -8.68 9.98
C TYR A 32 16.22 -8.97 11.19
N GLY A 33 14.92 -8.66 11.10
CA GLY A 33 13.96 -8.91 12.17
C GLY A 33 13.55 -10.38 12.30
N GLN A 34 13.85 -11.24 11.32
CA GLN A 34 13.49 -12.65 11.32
C GLN A 34 14.70 -13.53 11.65
N SER A 35 14.64 -14.27 12.75
CA SER A 35 15.71 -15.20 13.16
C SER A 35 15.18 -16.62 13.32
N LEU A 36 15.92 -17.60 12.80
CA LEU A 36 15.62 -19.02 12.97
C LEU A 36 16.11 -19.47 14.35
N ARG A 37 15.20 -19.97 15.20
CA ARG A 37 15.52 -20.41 16.55
C ARG A 37 15.13 -21.87 16.76
N ALA A 38 16.01 -22.63 17.40
CA ALA A 38 15.73 -23.99 17.82
C ALA A 38 14.71 -24.03 18.98
N VAL A 39 13.86 -25.04 18.97
CA VAL A 39 12.76 -25.29 19.91
C VAL A 39 12.81 -26.73 20.33
N GLY A 40 12.65 -26.97 21.63
CA GLY A 40 12.68 -28.31 22.20
C GLY A 40 13.93 -28.50 23.07
N GLU A 41 13.84 -29.43 24.01
CA GLU A 41 14.95 -29.79 24.91
C GLU A 41 16.16 -30.34 24.13
N ASP A 42 15.92 -30.96 22.97
CA ASP A 42 16.96 -31.55 22.09
C ASP A 42 17.29 -30.71 20.84
N GLY A 43 16.59 -29.59 20.60
CA GLY A 43 16.87 -28.70 19.47
C GLY A 43 16.45 -29.20 18.08
N ASP A 44 15.61 -30.23 18.00
CA ASP A 44 15.19 -30.86 16.73
C ASP A 44 14.18 -30.06 15.89
N LEU A 45 13.53 -29.04 16.48
CA LEU A 45 12.61 -28.17 15.74
C LEU A 45 13.19 -26.77 15.59
N PHE A 46 12.99 -26.15 14.44
CA PHE A 46 13.36 -24.75 14.19
C PHE A 46 12.13 -23.95 13.78
N TRP A 47 11.90 -22.82 14.43
CA TRP A 47 10.87 -21.86 14.03
C TRP A 47 11.46 -20.48 13.73
N CYS A 48 10.87 -19.79 12.76
CA CYS A 48 11.24 -18.42 12.43
C CYS A 48 10.49 -17.49 13.39
N VAL A 49 11.23 -16.81 14.27
CA VAL A 49 10.68 -15.90 15.28
C VAL A 49 11.13 -14.48 14.97
N LYS A 50 10.21 -13.51 15.12
CA LYS A 50 10.53 -12.08 15.04
C LYS A 50 11.37 -11.71 16.27
N MET A 51 12.60 -11.25 16.05
CA MET A 51 13.54 -10.90 17.11
C MET A 51 13.92 -9.43 16.96
N TRP A 52 13.11 -8.57 17.57
CA TRP A 52 13.34 -7.12 17.58
C TRP A 52 14.04 -6.69 18.87
N PRO A 53 14.98 -5.72 18.82
CA PRO A 53 15.73 -5.28 20.00
C PRO A 53 14.85 -4.61 21.05
N SER A 54 13.70 -4.07 20.65
CA SER A 54 12.69 -3.54 21.56
C SER A 54 11.30 -3.62 20.93
N LYS A 55 10.28 -3.64 21.79
CA LYS A 55 8.87 -3.57 21.38
C LYS A 55 8.52 -2.27 20.64
N ALA A 56 9.23 -1.18 20.95
CA ALA A 56 9.06 0.08 20.25
C ALA A 56 9.52 -0.01 18.78
N VAL A 57 10.66 -0.66 18.52
CA VAL A 57 11.20 -0.85 17.16
C VAL A 57 10.34 -1.82 16.35
N GLU A 58 9.86 -2.89 16.97
CA GLU A 58 8.90 -3.83 16.36
C GLU A 58 7.64 -3.10 15.86
N ARG A 59 7.02 -2.28 16.72
CA ARG A 59 5.82 -1.51 16.37
C ARG A 59 6.10 -0.49 15.28
N LEU A 60 7.18 0.29 15.42
CA LEU A 60 7.53 1.30 14.42
C LEU A 60 7.75 0.68 13.04
N PHE A 61 8.35 -0.52 12.98
CA PHE A 61 8.54 -1.25 11.74
C PHE A 61 7.22 -1.70 11.10
N GLU A 62 6.29 -2.24 11.89
CA GLU A 62 4.97 -2.66 11.40
C GLU A 62 4.17 -1.47 10.84
N ILE A 63 4.19 -0.33 11.53
CA ILE A 63 3.60 0.93 11.08
C ILE A 63 4.23 1.39 9.77
N TRP A 64 5.55 1.40 9.72
CA TRP A 64 6.30 1.85 8.55
C TRP A 64 6.00 0.99 7.31
N MET A 65 5.92 -0.33 7.47
CA MET A 65 5.52 -1.26 6.39
C MET A 65 4.10 -0.97 5.89
N LEU A 66 3.14 -0.79 6.79
CA LEU A 66 1.75 -0.48 6.42
C LEU A 66 1.65 0.86 5.66
N VAL A 67 2.31 1.90 6.15
CA VAL A 67 2.26 3.23 5.51
C VAL A 67 2.91 3.21 4.14
N LEU A 68 4.13 2.66 4.01
CA LEU A 68 4.87 2.71 2.76
C LEU A 68 4.37 1.73 1.70
N VAL A 69 4.01 0.51 2.09
CA VAL A 69 3.62 -0.55 1.15
C VAL A 69 2.14 -0.47 0.77
N LEU A 70 1.28 0.02 1.68
CA LEU A 70 -0.16 0.04 1.45
C LEU A 70 -0.71 1.47 1.28
N SER A 71 -0.45 2.38 2.22
CA SER A 71 -1.08 3.71 2.22
C SER A 71 -0.62 4.59 1.04
N ILE A 72 0.68 4.64 0.77
CA ILE A 72 1.22 5.46 -0.33
C ILE A 72 0.72 4.97 -1.71
N PRO A 73 0.83 3.68 -2.06
CA PRO A 73 0.33 3.21 -3.36
C PRO A 73 -1.17 3.42 -3.52
N LEU A 74 -1.97 3.18 -2.47
CA LEU A 74 -3.41 3.46 -2.51
C LEU A 74 -3.68 4.94 -2.78
N SER A 75 -3.01 5.84 -2.07
CA SER A 75 -3.15 7.30 -2.27
C SER A 75 -2.82 7.71 -3.70
N VAL A 76 -1.71 7.23 -4.26
CA VAL A 76 -1.30 7.52 -5.65
C VAL A 76 -2.35 7.01 -6.65
N MET A 77 -2.83 5.78 -6.46
CA MET A 77 -3.88 5.21 -7.33
C MET A 77 -5.16 6.04 -7.26
N ILE A 78 -5.56 6.49 -6.07
CA ILE A 78 -6.74 7.35 -5.88
C ILE A 78 -6.61 8.64 -6.68
N PHE A 79 -5.51 9.37 -6.51
CA PHE A 79 -5.31 10.64 -7.22
C PHE A 79 -5.30 10.43 -8.74
N ALA A 80 -4.64 9.36 -9.21
CA ALA A 80 -4.63 9.01 -10.63
C ALA A 80 -6.04 8.70 -11.16
N TYR A 81 -6.80 7.86 -10.45
CA TYR A 81 -8.16 7.51 -10.85
C TYR A 81 -9.12 8.70 -10.79
N VAL A 82 -8.98 9.60 -9.81
CA VAL A 82 -9.77 10.84 -9.75
C VAL A 82 -9.49 11.73 -10.96
N GLY A 83 -8.22 11.89 -11.34
CA GLY A 83 -7.86 12.62 -12.56
C GLY A 83 -8.48 12.01 -13.80
N ILE A 84 -8.38 10.69 -13.95
CA ILE A 84 -8.99 9.93 -15.06
C ILE A 84 -10.51 10.13 -15.07
N CYS A 85 -11.20 10.01 -13.93
CA CYS A 85 -12.64 10.22 -13.81
C CYS A 85 -13.07 11.64 -14.15
N ARG A 86 -12.28 12.66 -13.79
CA ARG A 86 -12.56 14.08 -14.13
C ARG A 86 -12.44 14.33 -15.63
N GLU A 87 -11.42 13.77 -16.27
CA GLU A 87 -11.25 13.91 -17.72
C GLU A 87 -12.37 13.19 -18.47
N LEU A 88 -12.68 11.96 -18.05
CA LEU A 88 -13.82 11.19 -18.53
C LEU A 88 -15.12 11.97 -18.37
N TRP A 89 -15.33 12.62 -17.22
CA TRP A 89 -16.50 13.45 -16.96
C TRP A 89 -16.65 14.59 -17.97
N ASN A 90 -15.56 15.31 -18.26
CA ASN A 90 -15.58 16.42 -19.22
C ASN A 90 -15.93 15.94 -20.64
N VAL A 91 -15.32 14.84 -21.07
CA VAL A 91 -15.60 14.22 -22.38
C VAL A 91 -17.02 13.69 -22.47
N MET A 92 -17.57 13.11 -21.40
CA MET A 92 -18.94 12.57 -21.38
C MET A 92 -20.01 13.64 -21.23
N ALA A 93 -19.75 14.73 -20.50
CA ALA A 93 -20.63 15.89 -20.46
C ALA A 93 -20.81 16.48 -21.86
N MET A 94 -19.74 16.50 -22.66
CA MET A 94 -19.79 16.89 -24.06
C MET A 94 -20.59 15.90 -24.93
N ARG A 95 -20.73 14.64 -24.50
CA ARG A 95 -21.47 13.57 -25.19
C ARG A 95 -22.88 13.32 -24.63
N GLY A 96 -23.31 14.03 -23.58
CA GLY A 96 -24.67 13.95 -23.02
C GLY A 96 -25.02 12.65 -22.25
N THR A 97 -24.04 11.83 -21.84
CA THR A 97 -24.31 10.55 -21.16
C THR A 97 -24.32 10.67 -19.62
N MET A 98 -25.50 10.55 -18.99
CA MET A 98 -25.68 10.80 -17.55
C MET A 98 -25.16 9.70 -16.60
N VAL A 99 -24.88 8.50 -17.11
CA VAL A 99 -24.60 7.30 -16.30
C VAL A 99 -23.28 7.40 -15.50
N ALA A 100 -22.29 8.14 -15.99
CA ALA A 100 -20.97 8.22 -15.36
C ALA A 100 -20.89 9.04 -14.07
N ARG A 101 -21.87 9.93 -13.81
CA ARG A 101 -21.84 10.85 -12.65
C ARG A 101 -21.87 10.10 -11.32
N ARG A 102 -22.61 9.00 -11.33
CA ARG A 102 -22.86 8.19 -10.15
C ARG A 102 -21.64 7.34 -9.80
N TYR A 103 -20.95 6.77 -10.79
CA TYR A 103 -19.77 5.93 -10.55
C TYR A 103 -18.56 6.72 -10.03
N ALA A 104 -18.29 7.92 -10.56
CA ALA A 104 -17.14 8.73 -10.10
C ALA A 104 -17.31 9.24 -8.65
N CYS A 105 -18.51 9.70 -8.29
CA CYS A 105 -18.82 10.12 -6.93
C CYS A 105 -18.78 8.92 -5.96
N VAL A 106 -19.31 7.77 -6.37
CA VAL A 106 -19.25 6.54 -5.57
C VAL A 106 -17.82 6.05 -5.38
N ILE A 107 -16.97 6.06 -6.40
CA ILE A 107 -15.55 5.71 -6.25
C ILE A 107 -14.88 6.67 -5.28
N PHE A 108 -15.07 7.99 -5.44
CA PHE A 108 -14.46 8.98 -4.56
C PHE A 108 -14.89 8.82 -3.09
N PHE A 109 -16.19 8.67 -2.83
CA PHE A 109 -16.72 8.47 -1.48
C PHE A 109 -16.31 7.13 -0.88
N ASN A 110 -16.36 6.06 -1.67
CA ASN A 110 -16.00 4.73 -1.22
C ASN A 110 -14.51 4.68 -0.89
N THR A 111 -13.65 5.31 -1.69
CA THR A 111 -12.22 5.26 -1.43
C THR A 111 -11.78 6.19 -0.30
N ILE A 112 -12.38 7.38 -0.13
CA ILE A 112 -12.16 8.19 1.07
C ILE A 112 -12.63 7.45 2.31
N SER A 113 -13.79 6.79 2.24
CA SER A 113 -14.31 5.97 3.34
C SER A 113 -13.35 4.82 3.67
N LEU A 114 -12.83 4.10 2.67
CA LEU A 114 -11.84 3.04 2.88
C LEU A 114 -10.53 3.57 3.46
N CYS A 115 -10.04 4.74 3.03
CA CYS A 115 -8.87 5.37 3.63
C CYS A 115 -9.10 5.73 5.10
N VAL A 116 -10.24 6.37 5.42
CA VAL A 116 -10.59 6.72 6.81
C VAL A 116 -10.78 5.46 7.65
N ILE A 117 -11.43 4.42 7.13
CA ILE A 117 -11.56 3.12 7.79
C ILE A 117 -10.17 2.53 8.05
N PHE A 118 -9.26 2.55 7.08
CA PHE A 118 -7.89 2.06 7.26
C PHE A 118 -7.12 2.85 8.32
N TYR A 119 -7.19 4.19 8.30
CA TYR A 119 -6.54 5.03 9.32
C TYR A 119 -7.14 4.81 10.71
N VAL A 120 -8.47 4.72 10.83
CA VAL A 120 -9.15 4.47 12.10
C VAL A 120 -8.87 3.07 12.62
N ILE A 121 -8.88 2.04 11.77
CA ILE A 121 -8.48 0.67 12.15
C ILE A 121 -7.02 0.67 12.58
N PHE A 122 -6.15 1.38 11.87
CA PHE A 122 -4.75 1.50 12.22
C PHE A 122 -4.55 2.16 13.59
N ASP A 123 -5.22 3.29 13.86
CA ASP A 123 -5.19 3.95 15.17
C ASP A 123 -5.80 3.06 16.27
N TYR A 124 -6.88 2.30 15.98
CA TYR A 124 -7.48 1.35 16.92
C TYR A 124 -6.55 0.17 17.22
N VAL A 125 -5.92 -0.43 16.21
CA VAL A 125 -4.95 -1.53 16.37
C VAL A 125 -3.72 -1.03 17.12
N LEU A 126 -3.25 0.19 16.82
CA LEU A 126 -2.16 0.84 17.55
C LEU A 126 -2.54 1.07 19.01
N PHE A 127 -3.72 1.63 19.28
CA PHE A 127 -4.21 1.90 20.64
C PHE A 127 -4.47 0.61 21.43
N HIS A 128 -5.04 -0.42 20.82
CA HIS A 128 -5.27 -1.72 21.46
C HIS A 128 -3.95 -2.46 21.73
N THR A 129 -2.98 -2.37 20.82
CA THR A 129 -1.63 -2.93 21.01
C THR A 129 -0.84 -2.18 22.08
N ILE A 130 -1.13 -0.89 22.30
CA ILE A 130 -0.57 -0.09 23.40
C ILE A 130 -1.24 -0.46 24.74
N SER A 131 -2.55 -0.75 24.74
CA SER A 131 -3.35 -1.01 25.95
C SER A 131 -3.26 -2.45 26.49
N SER A 132 -2.94 -3.45 25.65
CA SER A 132 -2.81 -4.86 26.08
C SER A 132 -1.47 -5.24 26.74
N TYR A 133 -0.63 -4.27 27.11
CA TYR A 133 0.64 -4.48 27.83
C TYR A 133 0.78 -3.55 29.03
#